data_AF-A0A8H7MAQ8-F1
#
_entry.id   AF-A0A8H7MAQ8-F1
#
_cell.length_a   1.000
_cell.length_b   1.000
_cell.length_c   1.000
_cell.angle_alpha   90.00
_cell.angle_beta   90.00
_cell.angle_gamma   90.00
#
_symmetry.space_group_name_H-M   'P 1'
#
loop_
_entity.id
_entity.type
_entity.pdbx_description
1 polymer ?
#
loop_
_entity_poly.entity_id
_entity_poly.type
_entity_poly.pdbx_seq_one_letter_code
_entity_poly.pdbx_strand_id
1 'polypeptide(L)'
;MGRDVFLTRLVLGRSSHESPEQLPPNRSTSAPQDQTPQYDERGHPVNPRARALGRALRDAQNDILAAVGVVERKRVHIAGFPLPPPKDPSVMKQVEAEDLSGTLVAIFGTLTRYAGTWWVGALQDRVLTYDYPLELSFWELVGAQLRSEGSAAFLFAGLPAQLISMIMNDGDLWASFIVSLVDDAVFRSNLSRKSRVAILRRKPWIRKL
;
A
#
# COMPACT_ATOMS: atom_id res chain seq x y z
N MET A 1 0.49 -25.63 -38.70
CA MET A 1 -0.25 -26.59 -37.86
C MET A 1 -0.76 -26.00 -36.53
N GLY A 2 -0.06 -25.09 -35.83
CA GLY A 2 -0.53 -24.58 -34.53
C GLY A 2 -1.57 -23.43 -34.55
N ARG A 3 -1.65 -22.65 -35.64
CA ARG A 3 -2.54 -21.47 -35.72
C ARG A 3 -4.02 -21.85 -35.76
N ASP A 4 -4.35 -22.93 -36.46
CA ASP A 4 -5.73 -23.39 -36.58
C ASP A 4 -6.22 -23.95 -35.24
N VAL A 5 -5.36 -24.63 -34.49
CA VAL A 5 -5.66 -25.10 -33.12
C VAL A 5 -5.94 -23.91 -32.20
N PHE A 6 -5.16 -22.83 -32.30
CA PHE A 6 -5.39 -21.62 -31.51
C PHE A 6 -6.71 -20.92 -31.88
N LEU A 7 -7.00 -20.76 -33.17
CA LEU A 7 -8.26 -20.18 -33.64
C LEU A 7 -9.46 -21.04 -33.23
N THR A 8 -9.33 -22.36 -33.31
CA THR A 8 -10.35 -23.31 -32.90
C THR A 8 -10.62 -23.19 -31.39
N ARG A 9 -9.56 -23.01 -30.57
CA ARG A 9 -9.68 -22.76 -29.13
C ARG A 9 -10.32 -21.40 -28.82
N LEU A 10 -10.04 -20.38 -29.62
CA LEU A 10 -10.60 -19.05 -29.45
C LEU A 10 -12.10 -19.02 -29.80
N VAL A 11 -12.52 -19.77 -30.82
CA VAL A 11 -13.91 -19.88 -31.25
C VAL A 11 -14.73 -20.77 -30.32
N LEU A 12 -14.18 -21.93 -29.92
CA LEU A 12 -14.90 -22.93 -29.11
C LEU A 12 -14.72 -22.73 -27.60
N GLY A 13 -13.78 -21.89 -27.16
CA GLY A 13 -13.43 -21.69 -25.75
C GLY A 13 -12.77 -22.90 -25.07
N ARG A 14 -12.52 -23.99 -25.81
CA ARG A 14 -11.98 -25.28 -25.33
C ARG A 14 -10.98 -25.86 -26.31
N SER A 15 -10.12 -26.78 -25.87
CA SER A 15 -9.14 -27.41 -26.76
C SER A 15 -9.75 -28.60 -27.53
N SER A 16 -9.31 -28.83 -28.78
CA SER A 16 -9.83 -29.91 -29.63
C SER A 16 -9.47 -31.32 -29.19
N HIS A 17 -8.51 -31.45 -28.25
CA HIS A 17 -8.03 -32.72 -27.70
C HIS A 17 -8.52 -32.98 -26.28
N GLU A 18 -9.37 -32.10 -25.73
CA GLU A 18 -9.97 -32.30 -24.44
C GLU A 18 -11.04 -33.39 -24.54
N SER A 19 -10.88 -34.46 -23.77
CA SER A 19 -11.86 -35.55 -23.74
C SER A 19 -13.21 -34.99 -23.27
N PRO A 20 -14.34 -35.39 -23.88
CA PRO A 20 -15.64 -34.93 -23.44
C PRO A 20 -15.81 -35.27 -21.96
N GLU A 21 -16.12 -34.26 -21.16
CA GLU A 21 -16.43 -34.41 -19.74
C GLU A 21 -17.52 -35.49 -19.61
N GLN A 22 -17.14 -36.64 -19.04
CA GLN A 22 -18.08 -37.71 -18.73
C GLN A 22 -19.01 -37.21 -17.63
N LEU A 23 -20.17 -36.69 -18.06
CA LEU A 23 -21.27 -36.39 -17.16
C LEU A 23 -21.55 -37.63 -16.30
N PRO A 24 -21.69 -37.47 -14.97
CA PRO A 24 -21.97 -38.59 -14.08
C PRO A 24 -23.24 -39.32 -14.56
N PRO A 25 -23.28 -40.66 -14.51
CA PRO A 25 -24.33 -41.48 -15.11
C PRO A 25 -25.71 -41.35 -14.44
N ASN A 26 -25.87 -40.41 -13.50
CA ASN A 26 -27.08 -40.23 -12.69
C ASN A 26 -27.80 -38.90 -12.95
N ARG A 27 -27.70 -38.36 -14.16
CA ARG A 27 -28.68 -37.37 -14.64
C ARG A 27 -29.83 -38.10 -15.35
N SER A 28 -30.56 -38.89 -14.57
CA SER A 28 -31.90 -39.35 -14.91
C SER A 28 -32.76 -38.12 -15.21
N THR A 29 -33.12 -37.95 -16.48
CA THR A 29 -34.45 -37.52 -16.93
C THR A 29 -35.23 -36.62 -15.95
N SER A 30 -34.75 -35.40 -15.73
CA SER A 30 -35.68 -34.30 -15.53
C SER A 30 -35.96 -33.74 -16.93
N ALA A 31 -37.25 -33.54 -17.22
CA ALA A 31 -37.83 -33.16 -18.50
C ALA A 31 -36.97 -32.20 -19.34
N PRO A 32 -37.10 -32.20 -20.69
CA PRO A 32 -36.56 -31.12 -21.50
C PRO A 32 -37.17 -29.82 -20.97
N GLN A 33 -36.41 -29.08 -20.19
CA GLN A 33 -36.84 -27.79 -19.67
C GLN A 33 -36.88 -26.88 -20.89
N ASP A 34 -38.07 -26.76 -21.50
CA ASP A 34 -38.42 -25.95 -22.67
C ASP A 34 -37.29 -25.01 -23.12
N GLN A 35 -36.34 -25.55 -23.88
CA GLN A 35 -35.38 -24.74 -24.62
C GLN A 35 -36.05 -24.36 -25.94
N THR A 36 -37.22 -23.72 -25.85
CA THR A 36 -37.79 -23.06 -27.02
C THR A 36 -36.81 -21.96 -27.39
N PRO A 37 -36.17 -22.02 -28.58
CA PRO A 37 -35.25 -20.98 -29.00
C PRO A 37 -36.04 -19.67 -29.05
N GLN A 38 -35.66 -18.74 -28.18
CA GLN A 38 -36.31 -17.44 -28.07
C GLN A 38 -35.78 -16.58 -29.21
N TYR A 39 -36.67 -16.09 -30.06
CA TYR A 39 -36.30 -15.22 -31.18
C TYR A 39 -36.71 -13.78 -30.88
N ASP A 40 -35.87 -12.84 -31.32
CA ASP A 40 -36.19 -11.41 -31.31
C ASP A 40 -37.33 -11.10 -32.30
N GLU A 41 -37.90 -9.90 -32.25
CA GLU A 41 -38.95 -9.43 -33.18
C GLU A 41 -38.51 -9.48 -34.66
N ARG A 42 -37.20 -9.57 -34.89
CA ARG A 42 -36.56 -9.70 -36.21
C ARG A 42 -36.20 -11.14 -36.58
N GLY A 43 -36.58 -12.13 -35.76
CA GLY A 43 -36.31 -13.55 -36.01
C GLY A 43 -34.89 -14.02 -35.67
N HIS A 44 -34.11 -13.26 -34.92
CA HIS A 44 -32.76 -13.67 -34.49
C HIS A 44 -32.80 -14.48 -33.20
N PRO A 45 -32.08 -15.61 -33.09
CA PRO A 45 -32.05 -16.39 -31.85
C PRO A 45 -31.34 -15.59 -30.75
N VAL A 46 -32.03 -15.36 -29.64
CA VAL A 46 -31.53 -14.65 -28.46
C VAL A 46 -31.57 -15.58 -27.26
N ASN A 47 -30.41 -15.88 -26.70
CA ASN A 47 -30.32 -16.58 -25.42
C ASN A 47 -30.16 -15.55 -24.28
N PRO A 48 -31.22 -15.29 -23.48
CA PRO A 48 -31.13 -14.30 -22.40
C PRO A 48 -30.15 -14.72 -21.30
N ARG A 49 -30.01 -16.03 -21.04
CA ARG A 49 -29.06 -16.56 -20.05
C ARG A 49 -27.61 -16.30 -20.47
N ALA A 50 -27.30 -16.52 -21.74
CA ALA A 50 -25.97 -16.23 -22.27
C ALA A 50 -25.64 -14.72 -22.23
N ARG A 51 -26.61 -13.86 -22.53
CA ARG A 51 -26.44 -12.40 -22.39
C ARG A 51 -26.23 -11.98 -20.93
N ALA A 52 -26.97 -12.55 -19.99
CA ALA A 52 -26.80 -12.26 -18.56
C ALA A 52 -25.42 -12.68 -18.05
N LEU A 53 -24.97 -13.88 -18.41
CA LEU A 53 -23.63 -14.37 -18.07
C LEU A 53 -22.54 -13.47 -18.68
N GLY A 54 -22.68 -13.11 -19.97
CA GLY A 54 -21.75 -12.21 -20.62
C GLY A 54 -21.71 -10.80 -20.02
N ARG A 55 -22.80 -10.31 -19.41
CA ARG A 55 -22.79 -9.06 -18.64
C ARG A 55 -22.02 -9.23 -17.34
N ALA A 56 -22.31 -10.29 -16.58
CA ALA A 56 -21.63 -10.59 -15.32
C ALA A 56 -20.10 -10.71 -15.47
N LEU A 57 -19.61 -11.33 -16.56
CA LEU A 57 -18.16 -11.43 -16.81
C LEU A 57 -17.53 -10.08 -17.13
N ARG A 58 -18.22 -9.22 -17.87
CA ARG A 58 -17.73 -7.86 -18.16
C ARG A 58 -17.73 -7.00 -16.91
N ASP A 59 -18.74 -7.14 -16.06
CA ASP A 59 -18.80 -6.45 -14.78
C ASP A 59 -17.64 -6.90 -13.87
N ALA A 60 -17.41 -8.20 -13.73
CA ALA A 60 -16.27 -8.72 -12.97
C ALA A 60 -14.90 -8.26 -13.51
N GLN A 61 -14.74 -8.18 -14.84
CA GLN A 61 -13.53 -7.65 -15.45
C GLN A 61 -13.34 -6.17 -15.14
N ASN A 62 -14.41 -5.37 -15.24
CA ASN A 62 -14.39 -3.95 -14.89
C ASN A 62 -14.07 -3.75 -13.39
N ASP A 63 -14.49 -4.67 -12.52
CA ASP A 63 -14.21 -4.63 -11.08
C ASP A 63 -12.73 -4.85 -10.79
N ILE A 64 -12.10 -5.79 -11.49
CA ILE A 64 -10.65 -6.02 -11.41
C ILE A 64 -9.90 -4.80 -11.93
N LEU A 65 -10.30 -4.24 -13.07
CA LEU A 65 -9.66 -3.04 -13.63
C LEU A 65 -9.79 -1.82 -12.71
N ALA A 66 -10.91 -1.69 -12.00
CA ALA A 66 -11.10 -0.65 -10.99
C ALA A 66 -10.27 -0.92 -9.72
N ALA A 67 -10.17 -2.18 -9.27
CA ALA A 67 -9.39 -2.56 -8.10
C ALA A 67 -7.87 -2.36 -8.32
N VAL A 68 -7.39 -2.64 -9.54
CA VAL A 68 -5.99 -2.42 -9.95
C VAL A 68 -5.71 -0.92 -10.17
N GLY A 69 -6.74 -0.08 -10.22
CA GLY A 69 -6.61 1.39 -10.38
C GLY A 69 -6.41 1.84 -11.83
N VAL A 70 -6.69 0.97 -12.80
CA VAL A 70 -6.60 1.30 -14.23
C VAL A 70 -7.79 2.16 -14.69
N VAL A 71 -8.96 1.98 -14.07
CA VAL A 71 -10.18 2.72 -14.41
C VAL A 71 -10.88 3.22 -13.14
N GLU A 72 -11.13 4.52 -13.05
CA GLU A 72 -11.99 5.08 -12.01
C GLU A 72 -13.47 4.93 -12.43
N ARG A 73 -14.29 4.31 -11.58
CA ARG A 73 -15.75 4.28 -11.81
C ARG A 73 -16.29 5.72 -11.72
N LYS A 74 -16.79 6.24 -12.84
CA LYS A 74 -17.59 7.48 -12.85
C LYS A 74 -18.80 7.24 -11.95
N ARG A 75 -18.83 7.91 -10.80
CA ARG A 75 -19.95 7.83 -9.83
C ARG A 75 -21.19 8.42 -10.49
N VAL A 76 -21.96 7.58 -11.17
CA VAL A 76 -23.30 7.99 -11.61
C VAL A 76 -24.18 7.91 -10.37
N HIS A 77 -24.52 9.07 -9.82
CA HIS A 77 -25.57 9.20 -8.80
C HIS A 77 -26.92 8.85 -9.45
N ILE A 78 -27.18 7.55 -9.63
CA ILE A 78 -28.52 7.08 -9.99
C ILE A 78 -29.30 7.00 -8.69
N ALA A 79 -30.19 7.97 -8.50
CA ALA A 79 -31.15 7.98 -7.40
C ALA A 79 -31.95 6.67 -7.43
N GLY A 80 -31.63 5.73 -6.54
CA GLY A 80 -32.42 4.49 -6.36
C GLY A 80 -31.63 3.20 -6.15
N PHE A 81 -30.32 3.15 -6.38
CA PHE A 81 -29.50 1.99 -6.03
C PHE A 81 -28.60 2.29 -4.82
N PRO A 82 -28.59 1.43 -3.79
CA PRO A 82 -27.71 1.64 -2.65
C PRO A 82 -26.26 1.64 -3.16
N LEU A 83 -25.50 2.64 -2.73
CA LEU A 83 -24.05 2.68 -2.95
C LEU A 83 -23.45 1.31 -2.59
N PRO A 84 -22.41 0.81 -3.29
CA PRO A 84 -21.58 -0.25 -2.70
C PRO A 84 -21.23 0.20 -1.28
N PRO A 85 -21.35 -0.69 -0.28
CA PRO A 85 -21.32 -0.30 1.12
C PRO A 85 -20.09 0.56 1.37
N PRO A 86 -20.22 1.68 2.13
CA PRO A 86 -19.06 2.45 2.53
C PRO A 86 -18.03 1.47 3.08
N LYS A 87 -16.81 1.47 2.53
CA LYS A 87 -15.68 0.64 2.99
C LYS A 87 -15.75 0.60 4.51
N ASP A 88 -16.01 -0.58 5.09
CA ASP A 88 -16.55 -0.66 6.44
C ASP A 88 -15.75 0.24 7.39
N PRO A 89 -16.41 1.05 8.25
CA PRO A 89 -15.71 1.98 9.11
C PRO A 89 -14.73 1.26 10.05
N SER A 90 -14.92 -0.03 10.31
CA SER A 90 -13.97 -0.90 11.00
C SER A 90 -12.69 -1.13 10.20
N VAL A 91 -12.81 -1.41 8.89
CA VAL A 91 -11.67 -1.63 7.99
C VAL A 91 -10.87 -0.34 7.79
N MET A 92 -11.53 0.82 7.67
CA MET A 92 -10.81 2.10 7.60
C MET A 92 -10.03 2.38 8.89
N LYS A 93 -10.65 2.15 10.06
CA LYS A 93 -9.98 2.32 11.36
C LYS A 93 -8.80 1.38 11.53
N GLN A 94 -8.90 0.14 11.04
CA GLN A 94 -7.82 -0.82 11.11
C GLN A 94 -6.63 -0.38 10.25
N VAL A 95 -6.88 0.07 9.01
CA VAL A 95 -5.82 0.58 8.12
C VAL A 95 -5.14 1.81 8.72
N GLU A 96 -5.91 2.72 9.33
CA GLU A 96 -5.33 3.88 10.03
C GLU A 96 -4.47 3.47 11.24
N ALA A 97 -4.90 2.48 12.01
CA ALA A 97 -4.11 1.95 13.13
C ALA A 97 -2.81 1.26 12.67
N GLU A 98 -2.87 0.52 11.56
CA GLU A 98 -1.69 -0.13 10.96
C GLU A 98 -0.68 0.92 10.46
N ASP A 99 -1.14 1.96 9.76
CA ASP A 99 -0.30 3.06 9.25
C ASP A 99 0.43 3.80 10.39
N LEU A 100 -0.28 4.08 11.49
CA LEU A 100 0.31 4.69 12.69
C LEU A 100 1.36 3.78 13.33
N SER A 101 1.06 2.48 13.45
CA SER A 101 2.01 1.52 14.03
C SER A 101 3.26 1.38 13.18
N GLY A 102 3.13 1.36 11.85
CA GLY A 102 4.25 1.32 10.91
C GLY A 102 5.12 2.57 11.02
N THR A 103 4.49 3.75 11.10
CA THR A 103 5.20 5.02 11.29
C THR A 103 5.99 5.04 12.60
N LEU A 104 5.40 4.58 13.71
CA LEU A 104 6.10 4.50 14.99
C LEU A 104 7.30 3.55 14.95
N VAL A 105 7.13 2.35 14.38
CA VAL A 105 8.23 1.39 14.24
C VAL A 105 9.36 1.97 13.39
N ALA A 106 9.04 2.67 12.30
CA ALA A 106 10.03 3.34 11.47
C ALA A 106 10.80 4.42 12.25
N ILE A 107 10.11 5.24 13.05
CA ILE A 107 10.74 6.27 13.90
C ILE A 107 11.67 5.63 14.93
N PHE A 108 11.19 4.60 15.64
CA PHE A 108 12.02 3.90 16.63
C PHE A 108 13.25 3.28 15.99
N GLY A 109 13.10 2.59 14.84
CA GLY A 109 14.23 2.02 14.11
C GLY A 109 15.25 3.08 13.69
N THR A 110 14.77 4.22 13.20
CA THR A 110 15.61 5.35 12.79
C THR A 110 16.35 5.93 14.01
N LEU A 111 15.66 6.20 15.11
CA LEU A 111 16.26 6.72 16.33
C LEU A 111 17.30 5.73 16.92
N THR A 112 17.00 4.43 16.95
CA THR A 112 17.94 3.40 17.39
C THR A 112 19.17 3.33 16.50
N ARG A 113 19.01 3.49 15.18
CA ARG A 113 20.14 3.55 14.23
C ARG A 113 21.04 4.73 14.52
N TYR A 114 20.50 5.94 14.68
CA TYR A 114 21.30 7.12 15.05
C TYR A 114 21.93 6.96 16.43
N ALA A 115 21.21 6.35 17.37
CA ALA A 115 21.73 6.04 18.70
C ALA A 115 22.95 5.11 18.69
N GLY A 116 22.91 4.07 17.88
CA GLY A 116 24.01 3.13 17.74
C GLY A 116 25.21 3.70 16.99
N THR A 117 25.02 4.70 16.13
CA THR A 117 26.06 5.14 15.18
C THR A 117 26.67 6.51 15.50
N TRP A 118 26.03 7.38 16.29
CA TRP A 118 26.54 8.73 16.52
C TRP A 118 27.95 8.74 17.15
N TRP A 119 28.21 7.85 18.11
CA TRP A 119 29.45 7.86 18.87
C TRP A 119 30.59 7.29 18.05
N VAL A 120 30.28 6.35 17.15
CA VAL A 120 31.23 5.79 16.20
C VAL A 120 31.66 6.85 15.19
N GLY A 121 30.71 7.60 14.63
CA GLY A 121 31.02 8.71 13.72
C GLY A 121 31.84 9.79 14.41
N ALA A 122 31.44 10.19 15.62
CA ALA A 122 32.20 11.17 16.41
C ALA A 122 33.63 10.70 16.73
N LEU A 123 33.81 9.42 17.03
CA LEU A 123 35.14 8.85 17.27
C LEU A 123 35.97 8.80 15.99
N GLN A 124 35.38 8.40 14.87
CA GLN A 124 36.03 8.39 13.56
C GLN A 124 36.53 9.78 13.17
N ASP A 125 35.69 10.81 13.30
CA ASP A 125 36.06 12.19 12.97
C ASP A 125 37.21 12.69 13.86
N ARG A 126 37.22 12.35 15.15
CA ARG A 126 38.32 12.72 16.05
C ARG A 126 39.62 12.02 15.65
N VAL A 127 39.58 10.72 15.37
CA VAL A 127 40.75 9.95 14.93
C VAL A 127 41.32 10.48 13.61
N LEU A 128 40.47 10.98 12.71
CA LEU A 128 40.91 11.58 11.45
C LEU A 128 41.41 13.03 11.61
N THR A 129 40.95 13.76 12.62
CA THR A 129 41.29 15.18 12.82
C THR A 129 42.52 15.37 13.70
N TYR A 130 42.69 14.53 14.72
CA TYR A 130 43.80 14.62 15.67
C TYR A 130 44.88 13.60 15.35
N ASP A 131 46.13 13.99 15.59
CA ASP A 131 47.29 13.13 15.38
C ASP A 131 47.43 12.18 16.58
N TYR A 132 47.13 10.90 16.36
CA TYR A 132 47.24 9.86 17.39
C TYR A 132 48.48 8.99 17.15
N PRO A 133 49.27 8.68 18.19
CA PRO A 133 50.40 7.77 18.06
C PRO A 133 49.93 6.39 17.55
N LEU A 134 50.57 5.87 16.49
CA LEU A 134 50.23 4.57 15.89
C LEU A 134 50.43 3.38 16.84
N GLU A 135 51.15 3.57 17.95
CA GLU A 135 51.46 2.52 18.92
C GLU A 135 50.28 2.17 19.84
N LEU A 136 49.24 3.00 19.90
CA LEU A 136 48.09 2.79 20.77
C LEU A 136 47.10 1.80 20.16
N SER A 137 46.68 0.81 20.94
CA SER A 137 45.55 -0.03 20.58
C SER A 137 44.23 0.75 20.66
N PHE A 138 43.22 0.33 19.89
CA PHE A 138 41.91 1.00 19.85
C PHE A 138 41.29 1.19 21.25
N TRP A 139 41.39 0.18 22.12
CA TRP A 139 40.83 0.23 23.48
C TRP A 139 41.60 1.19 24.39
N GLU A 140 42.92 1.30 24.22
CA GLU A 140 43.73 2.26 24.96
C GLU A 140 43.42 3.69 24.52
N LEU A 141 43.17 3.91 23.22
CA LEU A 141 42.75 5.21 22.69
C LEU A 141 41.40 5.63 23.27
N VAL A 142 40.39 4.75 23.24
CA VAL A 142 39.07 5.01 23.83
C VAL A 142 39.19 5.27 25.34
N GLY A 143 39.97 4.45 26.05
CA GLY A 143 40.18 4.60 27.49
C GLY A 143 40.91 5.90 27.87
N ALA A 144 41.89 6.32 27.08
CA ALA A 144 42.60 7.58 27.25
C ALA A 144 41.67 8.77 27.04
N GLN A 145 40.86 8.74 25.97
CA GLN A 145 39.88 9.78 25.66
C GLN A 145 38.79 9.92 26.72
N LEU A 146 38.29 8.79 27.24
CA LEU A 146 37.30 8.78 28.32
C LEU A 146 37.85 9.41 29.61
N ARG A 147 39.15 9.23 29.88
CA ARG A 147 39.82 9.79 31.06
C ARG A 147 40.17 11.27 30.90
N SER A 148 40.53 11.72 29.69
CA SER A 148 40.93 13.11 29.45
C SER A 148 39.76 14.07 29.34
N GLU A 149 38.70 13.69 28.62
CA GLU A 149 37.55 14.57 28.33
C GLU A 149 36.32 14.25 29.18
N GLY A 150 36.27 13.05 29.76
CA GLY A 150 35.13 12.54 30.50
C GLY A 150 34.09 11.85 29.59
N SER A 151 33.32 10.94 30.18
CA SER A 151 32.34 10.10 29.46
C SER A 151 31.24 10.91 28.77
N ALA A 152 30.79 12.01 29.39
CA ALA A 152 29.76 12.87 28.82
C ALA A 152 30.28 13.63 27.59
N ALA A 153 31.43 14.29 27.69
CA ALA A 153 32.01 15.00 26.56
C ALA A 153 32.30 14.03 25.40
N PHE A 154 32.83 12.84 25.71
CA PHE A 154 33.09 11.80 24.72
C PHE A 154 31.83 11.42 23.93
N LEU A 155 30.70 11.18 24.61
CA LEU A 155 29.44 10.77 23.97
C LEU A 155 28.70 11.93 23.28
N PHE A 156 28.78 13.16 23.81
CA PHE A 156 27.97 14.29 23.35
C PHE A 156 28.65 15.20 22.31
N ALA A 157 29.98 15.17 22.13
CA ALA A 157 30.64 16.15 21.25
C ALA A 157 30.27 16.02 19.75
N GLY A 158 29.71 14.89 19.31
CA GLY A 158 29.21 14.71 17.93
C GLY A 158 27.69 14.79 17.78
N LEU A 159 26.95 14.99 18.89
CA LEU A 159 25.49 14.92 18.88
C LEU A 159 24.84 16.03 18.02
N PRO A 160 25.27 17.31 18.07
CA PRO A 160 24.67 18.37 17.26
C PRO A 160 24.81 18.13 15.76
N ALA A 161 25.99 17.71 15.29
CA ALA A 161 26.23 17.41 13.88
C ALA A 161 25.35 16.24 13.41
N GLN A 162 25.20 15.21 14.26
CA GLN A 162 24.38 14.06 13.93
C GLN A 162 22.88 14.35 13.96
N LEU A 163 22.41 15.24 14.83
CA LEU A 163 21.03 15.72 14.79
C LEU A 163 20.72 16.48 13.50
N ILE A 164 21.65 17.32 13.04
CA ILE A 164 21.49 18.03 11.76
C ILE A 164 21.45 17.02 10.61
N SER A 165 22.34 16.02 10.62
CA SER A 165 22.33 14.94 9.63
C SER A 165 21.01 14.16 9.64
N MET A 166 20.50 13.81 10.82
CA MET A 166 19.22 13.11 10.99
C MET A 166 18.04 13.91 10.44
N ILE A 167 18.01 15.23 10.68
CA ILE A 167 16.94 16.10 10.16
C ILE A 167 17.04 16.22 8.63
N MET A 168 18.25 16.33 8.09
CA MET A 168 18.46 16.55 6.66
C MET A 168 18.22 15.28 5.83
N ASN A 169 18.66 14.12 6.33
CA ASN A 169 18.65 12.87 5.57
C ASN A 169 17.32 12.11 5.68
N ASP A 170 16.62 12.23 6.82
CA ASP A 170 15.33 11.57 7.07
C ASP A 170 14.17 12.59 7.13
N GLY A 171 14.27 13.70 6.40
CA GLY A 171 13.28 14.77 6.39
C GLY A 171 11.86 14.29 6.07
N ASP A 172 11.72 13.33 5.16
CA ASP A 172 10.42 12.75 4.76
C ASP A 172 9.74 11.98 5.89
N LEU A 173 10.52 11.26 6.71
CA LEU A 173 10.01 10.56 7.89
C LEU A 173 9.52 11.56 8.93
N TRP A 174 10.25 12.66 9.14
CA TRP A 174 9.82 13.72 10.04
C TRP A 174 8.59 14.48 9.53
N ALA A 175 8.51 14.74 8.23
CA ALA A 175 7.35 15.38 7.61
C ALA A 175 6.09 14.51 7.78
N SER A 176 6.20 13.20 7.51
CA SER A 176 5.07 12.26 7.69
C SER A 176 4.64 12.16 9.15
N PHE A 177 5.59 12.16 10.10
CA PHE A 177 5.28 12.21 11.52
C PHE A 177 4.54 13.49 11.93
N ILE A 178 5.02 14.67 11.51
CA ILE A 178 4.37 15.95 11.81
C ILE A 178 2.96 16.00 11.25
N VAL A 179 2.77 15.55 10.00
CA VAL A 179 1.43 15.47 9.38
C VAL A 179 0.52 14.53 10.17
N SER A 180 1.02 13.37 10.60
CA SER A 180 0.26 12.43 11.42
C SER A 180 -0.14 13.02 12.78
N LEU A 181 0.75 13.77 13.42
CA LEU A 181 0.49 14.45 14.70
C LEU A 181 -0.57 15.54 14.55
N VAL A 182 -0.47 16.32 13.47
CA VAL A 182 -1.45 17.35 13.13
C VAL A 182 -2.81 16.73 12.84
N ASP A 183 -2.85 15.63 12.06
CA ASP A 183 -4.09 14.92 11.78
C ASP A 183 -4.74 14.41 13.08
N ASP A 184 -3.99 13.73 13.97
CA ASP A 184 -4.53 13.25 15.26
C ASP A 184 -4.99 14.43 16.16
N ALA A 185 -4.23 15.52 16.23
CA ALA A 185 -4.64 16.72 16.97
C ALA A 185 -5.92 17.38 16.40
N VAL A 186 -6.08 17.38 15.07
CA VAL A 186 -7.28 17.89 14.39
C VAL A 186 -8.49 16.97 14.61
N PHE A 187 -8.28 15.66 14.68
CA PHE A 187 -9.33 14.69 14.98
C PHE A 187 -9.77 14.73 16.45
N ARG A 188 -8.82 14.88 17.38
CA ARG A 188 -9.11 15.00 18.83
C ARG A 188 -9.70 16.35 19.22
N SER A 189 -9.41 17.41 18.48
CA SER A 189 -9.99 18.72 18.75
C SER A 189 -11.47 18.80 18.31
N ASN A 190 -12.29 19.44 19.14
CA ASN A 190 -13.68 19.81 18.83
C ASN A 190 -13.76 20.96 17.81
N LEU A 191 -12.94 20.89 16.75
CA LEU A 191 -12.91 21.88 15.69
C LEU A 191 -14.18 21.79 14.83
N SER A 192 -14.75 22.97 14.55
CA SER A 192 -15.96 23.13 13.75
C SER A 192 -15.86 22.40 12.39
N ARG A 193 -16.99 21.84 11.94
CA ARG A 193 -17.10 21.08 10.67
C ARG A 193 -16.49 21.82 9.46
N LYS A 194 -16.50 23.16 9.49
CA LYS A 194 -15.93 24.02 8.44
C LYS A 194 -14.38 24.00 8.40
N SER A 195 -13.71 23.97 9.55
CA SER A 195 -12.23 23.91 9.59
C SER A 195 -11.69 22.54 9.22
N ARG A 196 -12.39 21.45 9.62
CA ARG A 196 -12.06 20.08 9.20
C ARG A 196 -12.08 19.92 7.68
N VAL A 197 -13.08 20.49 6.99
CA VAL A 197 -13.17 20.45 5.52
C VAL A 197 -12.07 21.28 4.84
N ALA A 198 -11.68 22.42 5.43
CA ALA A 198 -10.59 23.24 4.90
C ALA A 198 -9.23 22.52 4.98
N ILE A 199 -8.97 21.79 6.08
CA ILE A 199 -7.76 21.00 6.27
C ILE A 199 -7.73 19.82 5.30
N LEU A 200 -8.83 19.08 5.19
CA LEU A 200 -8.95 17.95 4.25
C LEU A 200 -8.79 18.38 2.78
N ARG A 201 -9.21 19.59 2.42
CA ARG A 201 -8.97 20.16 1.07
C ARG A 201 -7.49 20.44 0.78
N ARG A 202 -6.67 20.70 1.81
CA ARG A 202 -5.22 20.96 1.65
C ARG A 202 -4.37 19.68 1.73
N LYS A 203 -4.90 18.60 2.31
CA LYS A 203 -4.24 17.28 2.43
C LYS A 203 -3.62 16.72 1.13
N PRO A 204 -4.25 16.80 -0.08
CA PRO A 204 -3.64 16.26 -1.29
C PRO A 204 -2.43 17.06 -1.80
N TRP A 205 -2.24 18.30 -1.34
CA TRP A 205 -1.08 19.11 -1.69
C TRP A 205 0.14 18.78 -0.81
N ILE A 206 -0.09 18.42 0.45
CA ILE A 206 0.95 18.13 1.42
C ILE A 206 1.57 16.74 1.18
N ARG A 207 0.82 15.78 0.63
CA ARG A 207 1.30 14.43 0.29
C ARG A 207 2.07 14.34 -1.05
N LYS A 208 2.14 15.43 -1.80
CA LYS A 208 2.80 15.49 -3.12
C LYS A 208 4.13 16.26 -3.10
N LEU A 209 4.44 16.93 -1.99
CA LEU A 209 5.79 17.36 -1.66
C LEU A 209 6.49 16.23 -0.92
#